data_AF-W1YJA2-F1
#
_entry.id   AF-W1YJA2-F1
#
_cell.length_a   1.000
_cell.length_b   1.000
_cell.length_c   1.000
_cell.angle_alpha   90.00
_cell.angle_beta   90.00
_cell.angle_gamma   90.00
#
_symmetry.space_group_name_H-M   'P 1'
#
loop_
_entity.id
_entity.type
_entity.pdbx_description
1 polymer ?
#
loop_
_entity_poly.entity_id
_entity_poly.type
_entity_poly.pdbx_seq_one_letter_code
_entity_poly.pdbx_strand_id
1 'polypeptide(L)'
;WLEANYEFHQALYALAERPRTQALCVQLLGASQPYSALNIGTLGGRAKAEAEHRQMIEAIDQRDPARLAELFCQHLRNARDALLASMAE
;
A
#
# COMPACT_ATOMS: atom_id res chain seq x y z
N TRP A 1 -0.18 -7.73 -11.60
CA TRP A 1 0.46 -6.76 -10.66
C TRP A 1 -0.56 -6.16 -9.72
N LEU A 2 -1.62 -5.48 -10.21
CA LEU A 2 -2.63 -4.86 -9.33
C LEU A 2 -3.31 -5.88 -8.39
N GLU A 3 -3.62 -7.08 -8.89
CA GLU A 3 -4.12 -8.19 -8.07
C GLU A 3 -3.14 -8.56 -6.94
N ALA A 4 -1.88 -8.87 -7.28
CA ALA A 4 -0.84 -9.16 -6.29
C ALA A 4 -0.61 -7.99 -5.30
N ASN A 5 -0.71 -6.74 -5.75
CA ASN A 5 -0.66 -5.56 -4.88
C ASN A 5 -1.81 -5.58 -3.87
N TYR A 6 -3.04 -5.83 -4.35
CA TYR A 6 -4.22 -5.93 -3.51
C TYR A 6 -4.10 -7.05 -2.47
N GLU A 7 -3.69 -8.24 -2.90
CA GLU A 7 -3.43 -9.39 -2.02
C GLU A 7 -2.34 -9.11 -0.99
N PHE A 8 -1.26 -8.42 -1.39
CA PHE A 8 -0.19 -8.01 -0.48
C PHE A 8 -0.71 -7.13 0.67
N HIS A 9 -1.51 -6.10 0.36
CA HIS A 9 -2.13 -5.28 1.41
C HIS A 9 -3.08 -6.08 2.30
N GLN A 10 -3.87 -7.00 1.72
CA GLN A 10 -4.75 -7.87 2.51
C GLN A 10 -3.96 -8.74 3.49
N ALA A 11 -2.86 -9.33 3.03
CA ALA A 11 -1.97 -10.13 3.86
C ALA A 11 -1.38 -9.30 5.02
N LEU A 12 -0.92 -8.07 4.74
CA LEU A 12 -0.44 -7.16 5.78
C LEU A 12 -1.50 -6.84 6.84
N TYR A 13 -2.76 -6.61 6.42
CA TYR A 13 -3.85 -6.38 7.37
C TYR A 13 -4.18 -7.62 8.22
N ALA A 14 -4.05 -8.81 7.64
CA ALA A 14 -4.31 -10.07 8.35
C ALA A 14 -3.27 -10.34 9.46
N LEU A 15 -2.01 -9.90 9.29
CA LEU A 15 -0.95 -10.04 10.30
C LEU A 15 -1.29 -9.36 11.64
N ALA A 16 -2.19 -8.38 11.65
CA ALA A 16 -2.59 -7.70 12.87
C ALA A 16 -3.58 -8.50 13.73
N GLU A 17 -4.14 -9.61 13.22
CA GLU A 17 -5.11 -10.47 13.93
C GLU A 17 -6.34 -9.72 14.49
N ARG A 18 -6.74 -8.64 13.79
CA ARG A 18 -7.87 -7.77 14.18
C ARG A 18 -8.96 -7.81 13.13
N PRO A 19 -9.87 -8.80 13.15
CA PRO A 19 -10.79 -9.07 12.03
C PRO A 19 -11.70 -7.90 11.68
N ARG A 20 -12.18 -7.14 12.67
CA ARG A 20 -12.99 -5.93 12.42
C ARG A 20 -12.20 -4.81 11.75
N THR A 21 -10.96 -4.60 12.20
CA THR A 21 -10.06 -3.60 11.61
C THR A 21 -9.65 -4.01 10.20
N GLN A 22 -9.30 -5.28 9.99
CA GLN A 22 -8.98 -5.83 8.68
C GLN A 22 -10.14 -5.61 7.69
N ALA A 23 -11.39 -5.92 8.07
CA ALA A 23 -12.55 -5.72 7.20
C ALA A 23 -12.69 -4.25 6.73
N LEU A 24 -12.52 -3.29 7.66
CA LEU A 24 -12.54 -1.86 7.33
C LEU A 24 -11.40 -1.47 6.37
N CYS A 25 -10.18 -1.94 6.64
CA CYS A 25 -9.02 -1.67 5.79
C CYS A 25 -9.18 -2.24 4.38
N VAL A 26 -9.71 -3.47 4.25
CA VAL A 26 -9.98 -4.10 2.95
C VAL A 26 -11.07 -3.35 2.20
N GLN A 27 -12.12 -2.88 2.87
CA GLN A 27 -13.15 -2.06 2.24
C GLN A 27 -12.57 -0.74 1.68
N LEU A 28 -11.72 -0.06 2.46
CA LEU A 28 -11.03 1.16 2.01
C LEU A 28 -10.05 0.89 0.86
N LEU A 29 -9.31 -0.22 0.92
CA LEU A 29 -8.43 -0.66 -0.15
C LEU A 29 -9.19 -0.94 -1.46
N GLY A 30 -10.38 -1.55 -1.36
CA GLY A 30 -11.28 -1.77 -2.49
C GLY A 30 -11.72 -0.44 -3.13
N ALA A 31 -12.14 0.52 -2.30
CA ALA A 31 -12.53 1.85 -2.75
C ALA A 31 -11.38 2.64 -3.40
N SER A 32 -10.12 2.35 -3.04
CA SER A 32 -8.94 3.00 -3.61
C SER A 32 -8.37 2.34 -4.87
N GLN A 33 -8.92 1.21 -5.33
CA GLN A 33 -8.40 0.47 -6.49
C GLN A 33 -8.33 1.28 -7.79
N PRO A 34 -9.33 2.11 -8.16
CA PRO A 34 -9.24 2.91 -9.38
C PRO A 34 -8.05 3.88 -9.37
N TYR A 35 -7.76 4.47 -8.21
CA TYR A 35 -6.63 5.38 -8.03
C TYR A 35 -5.28 4.64 -8.01
N SER A 36 -5.26 3.42 -7.46
CA SER A 36 -4.09 2.54 -7.53
C SER A 36 -3.79 2.19 -9.00
N ALA A 37 -4.81 1.86 -9.79
CA ALA A 37 -4.66 1.61 -11.22
C ALA A 37 -4.13 2.84 -11.98
N LEU A 38 -4.63 4.04 -11.69
CA LEU A 38 -4.14 5.29 -12.26
C LEU A 38 -2.66 5.54 -11.91
N ASN A 39 -2.31 5.47 -10.62
CA ASN A 39 -0.95 5.70 -10.15
C ASN A 39 0.07 4.73 -10.80
N ILE A 40 -0.31 3.45 -10.91
CA ILE A 40 0.56 2.40 -11.43
C ILE A 40 0.63 2.39 -12.95
N GLY A 41 -0.51 2.58 -13.63
CA GLY A 41 -0.61 2.48 -15.08
C GLY A 41 -0.25 3.76 -15.83
N THR A 42 -0.46 4.93 -15.20
CA THR A 42 -0.32 6.24 -15.88
C THR A 42 0.78 7.10 -15.26
N LEU A 43 0.82 7.20 -13.92
CA LEU A 43 1.76 8.10 -13.23
C LEU A 43 3.15 7.49 -13.00
N GLY A 44 3.39 6.26 -13.47
CA GLY A 44 4.69 5.58 -13.33
C GLY A 44 5.02 5.14 -11.90
N GLY A 45 4.04 5.08 -10.99
CA GLY A 45 4.25 4.78 -9.57
C GLY A 45 4.71 3.34 -9.27
N ARG A 46 4.71 2.45 -10.26
CA ARG A 46 4.99 1.02 -10.07
C ARG A 46 6.36 0.72 -9.47
N ALA A 47 7.43 1.27 -10.03
CA ALA A 47 8.79 0.98 -9.56
C ALA A 47 9.01 1.42 -8.12
N LYS A 48 8.43 2.57 -7.74
CA LYS A 48 8.46 3.08 -6.38
C LYS A 48 7.69 2.16 -5.42
N ALA A 49 6.46 1.76 -5.78
CA ALA A 49 5.66 0.84 -4.98
C ALA A 49 6.37 -0.51 -4.77
N GLU A 50 6.99 -1.09 -5.81
CA GLU A 50 7.76 -2.33 -5.69
C GLU A 50 8.97 -2.19 -4.74
N ALA A 51 9.66 -1.05 -4.77
CA ALA A 51 10.76 -0.77 -3.85
C ALA A 51 10.27 -0.64 -2.40
N GLU A 52 9.15 0.05 -2.18
CA GLU A 52 8.54 0.23 -0.86
C GLU A 52 8.03 -1.12 -0.30
N HIS A 53 7.39 -1.96 -1.11
CA HIS A 53 6.97 -3.30 -0.68
C HIS A 53 8.16 -4.17 -0.26
N ARG A 54 9.29 -4.07 -0.98
CA ARG A 54 10.50 -4.83 -0.61
C ARG A 54 11.03 -4.41 0.77
N GLN A 55 10.99 -3.11 1.08
CA GLN A 55 11.38 -2.60 2.41
C GLN A 55 10.42 -3.10 3.50
N MET A 56 9.11 -3.21 3.21
CA MET A 56 8.15 -3.78 4.15
C MET A 56 8.40 -5.26 4.41
N ILE A 57 8.71 -6.04 3.37
CA ILE A 57 9.06 -7.46 3.49
C ILE A 57 10.33 -7.62 4.34
N GLU A 58 11.33 -6.77 4.12
CA GLU A 58 12.56 -6.77 4.94
C GLU A 58 12.26 -6.46 6.41
N ALA A 59 11.38 -5.49 6.70
CA ALA A 59 10.96 -5.20 8.07
C ALA A 59 10.22 -6.39 8.72
N ILE A 60 9.45 -7.15 7.94
CA ILE A 60 8.78 -8.38 8.41
C ILE A 60 9.82 -9.46 8.73
N ASP A 61 10.78 -9.70 7.84
CA ASP A 61 11.86 -10.69 8.05
C ASP A 61 12.69 -10.36 9.30
N GLN A 62 12.94 -9.08 9.54
CA GLN A 62 13.65 -8.58 10.73
C GLN A 62 12.80 -8.57 12.00
N ARG A 63 11.49 -8.88 11.90
CA ARG A 63 10.51 -8.79 12.98
C ARG A 63 10.43 -7.39 13.62
N ASP A 64 10.49 -6.34 12.80
CA ASP A 64 10.39 -4.94 13.23
C ASP A 64 9.00 -4.36 12.88
N PRO A 65 8.01 -4.49 13.77
CA PRO A 65 6.66 -4.00 13.51
C PRO A 65 6.59 -2.46 13.50
N ALA A 66 7.48 -1.77 14.21
CA ALA A 66 7.49 -0.31 14.25
C ALA A 66 7.94 0.24 12.89
N ARG A 67 9.01 -0.33 12.34
CA ARG A 67 9.50 0.02 11.01
C ARG A 67 8.49 -0.33 9.92
N LEU A 68 7.86 -1.50 10.00
CA LEU A 68 6.80 -1.88 9.06
C LEU A 68 5.65 -0.87 9.06
N ALA A 69 5.18 -0.47 10.25
CA ALA A 69 4.09 0.51 10.36
C ALA A 69 4.46 1.87 9.75
N GLU A 70 5.69 2.35 9.99
CA GLU A 70 6.20 3.59 9.41
C GLU A 70 6.24 3.53 7.87
N LEU A 71 6.87 2.47 7.33
CA LEU A 71 6.99 2.24 5.89
C LEU A 71 5.62 2.15 5.22
N PHE A 72 4.69 1.42 5.84
CA PHE A 72 3.34 1.25 5.32
C PHE A 72 2.58 2.57 5.25
N CYS A 73 2.64 3.38 6.31
CA CYS A 73 2.05 4.71 6.31
C CYS A 73 2.69 5.63 5.27
N GLN A 74 4.01 5.56 5.10
CA GLN A 74 4.72 6.37 4.12
C GLN A 74 4.34 5.99 2.68
N HIS A 75 4.24 4.71 2.39
CA HIS A 75 3.79 4.20 1.09
C HIS A 75 2.40 4.73 0.71
N LEU A 76 1.44 4.68 1.62
CA LEU A 76 0.10 5.22 1.40
C LEU A 76 0.11 6.74 1.14
N ARG A 77 0.92 7.49 1.89
CA ARG A 77 1.09 8.94 1.68
C ARG A 77 1.73 9.24 0.33
N ASN A 78 2.75 8.49 -0.07
CA ASN A 78 3.44 8.67 -1.34
C ASN A 78 2.49 8.46 -2.53
N ALA A 79 1.64 7.42 -2.49
CA ALA A 79 0.63 7.20 -3.52
C ALA A 79 -0.41 8.33 -3.56
N ARG A 80 -0.90 8.79 -2.40
CA ARG A 80 -1.81 9.94 -2.30
C ARG A 80 -1.18 11.20 -2.91
N ASP A 81 0.07 11.51 -2.55
CA ASP A 81 0.72 12.74 -2.98
C ASP A 81 0.98 12.75 -4.50
N ALA A 82 1.31 11.59 -5.08
CA ALA A 82 1.43 11.44 -6.54
C ALA A 82 0.09 11.72 -7.25
N LEU A 83 -1.01 11.19 -6.71
CA LEU A 83 -2.35 11.43 -7.26
C LEU A 83 -2.75 12.90 -7.14
N LEU A 84 -2.57 13.52 -5.98
CA LEU A 84 -2.89 14.94 -5.79
C LEU A 84 -2.08 15.85 -6.72
N ALA A 85 -0.78 15.54 -6.91
CA ALA A 85 0.05 16.27 -7.85
C ALA A 85 -0.47 16.18 -9.30
N SER A 86 -0.98 15.02 -9.71
CA SER A 86 -1.57 14.85 -11.05
C SER A 86 -2.90 15.58 -11.28
N MET A 87 -3.54 16.05 -10.21
CA MET A 87 -4.83 16.77 -10.27
C MET A 87 -4.67 18.30 -10.15
N ALA A 88 -3.46 18.77 -9.87
CA ALA A 88 -3.16 20.19 -9.72
C ALA A 88 -2.76 20.86 -11.06
N GLU A 89 -2.72 20.09 -12.14
CA GLU A 89 -2.58 20.53 -13.54
C GLU A 89 -3.94 20.63 -14.23
#